data_AF-A0A1Q9MQE0-F1
#
_entry.id   AF-A0A1Q9MQE0-F1
#
_cell.length_a   1.000
_cell.length_b   1.000
_cell.length_c   1.000
_cell.angle_alpha   90.00
_cell.angle_beta   90.00
_cell.angle_gamma   90.00
#
_symmetry.space_group_name_H-M   'P 1'
#
loop_
_entity.id
_entity.type
_entity.pdbx_description
1 polymer ?
#
loop_
_entity_poly.entity_id
_entity_poly.type
_entity_poly.pdbx_seq_one_letter_code
_entity_poly.pdbx_strand_id
1 'polypeptide(L)'
;MENDLEDDIPAVPIPKPKQIDPVMSQPVFRNNRYVNDPNYTHVLVECELCGGVIKMPVPTAYVVNSKLPVVPITYTHGQFGIRHALLAHLDHDFQVRRTRVSYLVEE
;
A
#
# COMPACT_ATOMS: atom_id res chain seq x y z
N MET A 1 -6.18 -55.54 -11.07
CA MET A 1 -5.02 -54.96 -10.37
C MET A 1 -4.92 -53.53 -10.85
N GLU A 2 -5.62 -52.64 -10.16
CA GLU A 2 -5.60 -51.21 -10.45
C GLU A 2 -4.37 -50.64 -9.77
N ASN A 3 -3.48 -50.03 -10.57
CA ASN A 3 -2.30 -49.33 -10.11
C ASN A 3 -2.73 -47.92 -9.71
N ASP A 4 -2.86 -47.69 -8.40
CA ASP A 4 -2.99 -46.35 -7.85
C ASP A 4 -1.63 -45.64 -7.98
N LEU A 5 -1.56 -44.72 -8.94
CA LEU A 5 -0.49 -43.72 -9.05
C LEU A 5 -0.67 -42.74 -7.88
N GLU A 6 0.00 -43.03 -6.77
CA GLU A 6 0.23 -42.03 -5.71
C GLU A 6 1.16 -40.96 -6.28
N ASP A 7 0.56 -39.91 -6.84
CA ASP A 7 1.25 -38.67 -7.21
C ASP A 7 1.91 -38.11 -5.93
N ASP A 8 3.24 -38.10 -5.94
CA ASP A 8 4.12 -37.57 -4.91
C ASP A 8 4.02 -36.03 -4.92
N ILE A 9 2.90 -35.48 -4.44
CA ILE A 9 2.66 -34.04 -4.42
C ILE A 9 3.53 -33.44 -3.31
N PRO A 10 4.52 -32.59 -3.64
CA PRO A 10 5.38 -31.98 -2.64
C PRO A 10 4.55 -31.13 -1.69
N ALA A 11 4.75 -31.32 -0.38
CA ALA A 11 4.05 -30.59 0.66
C ALA A 11 4.24 -29.07 0.46
N VAL A 12 3.13 -28.34 0.41
CA VAL A 12 3.15 -26.88 0.25
C VAL A 12 3.90 -26.27 1.43
N PRO A 13 4.96 -25.45 1.19
CA PRO A 13 5.70 -24.85 2.27
C PRO A 13 4.79 -23.93 3.09
N ILE A 14 4.72 -24.18 4.39
CA ILE A 14 3.92 -23.39 5.32
C ILE A 14 4.49 -21.95 5.31
N PRO A 15 3.67 -20.93 5.01
CA PRO A 15 4.14 -19.56 5.01
C PRO A 15 4.60 -19.18 6.42
N LYS A 16 5.89 -18.86 6.56
CA LYS A 16 6.42 -18.35 7.83
C LYS A 16 5.74 -17.02 8.13
N PRO A 17 5.18 -16.81 9.34
CA PRO A 17 4.66 -15.50 9.72
C PRO A 17 5.81 -14.49 9.61
N LYS A 18 5.61 -13.42 8.82
CA LYS A 18 6.54 -12.30 8.80
C LYS A 18 6.66 -11.79 10.24
N GLN A 19 7.86 -11.80 10.80
CA GLN A 19 8.15 -11.02 12.00
C GLN A 19 7.91 -9.56 11.64
N ILE A 20 6.82 -9.01 12.16
CA ILE A 20 6.57 -7.59 12.11
C ILE A 20 7.40 -7.04 13.27
N ASP A 21 8.57 -6.46 12.98
CA ASP A 21 9.30 -5.70 14.00
C ASP A 21 8.37 -4.56 14.47
N PRO A 22 7.98 -4.52 15.75
CA PRO A 22 7.02 -3.54 16.27
C PRO A 22 7.67 -2.16 16.48
N VAL A 23 8.85 -1.93 15.92
CA VAL A 23 9.42 -0.59 15.82
C VAL A 23 8.53 0.16 14.85
N MET A 24 7.46 0.78 15.36
CA MET A 24 6.67 1.76 14.63
C MET A 24 7.66 2.69 13.97
N SER A 25 7.83 2.52 12.66
CA SER A 25 8.75 3.33 11.88
C SER A 25 8.33 4.77 12.13
N GLN A 26 9.25 5.56 12.71
CA GLN A 26 8.90 6.88 13.21
C GLN A 26 8.13 7.62 12.12
N PRO A 27 6.95 8.18 12.42
CA PRO A 27 6.13 8.74 11.36
C PRO A 27 6.89 9.89 10.71
N VAL A 28 7.29 9.66 9.45
CA VAL A 28 8.03 10.63 8.66
C VAL A 28 6.99 11.57 8.05
N PHE A 29 6.39 12.41 8.89
CA PHE A 29 5.43 13.43 8.46
C PHE A 29 6.16 14.60 7.77
N ARG A 30 6.79 14.34 6.62
CA ARG A 30 7.55 15.37 5.89
C ARG A 30 6.68 16.23 4.97
N ASN A 31 5.41 15.87 4.75
CA ASN A 31 4.57 16.55 3.75
C ASN A 31 3.17 16.88 4.29
N ASN A 32 2.92 18.17 4.57
CA ASN A 32 1.62 18.70 4.97
C ASN A 32 0.76 19.16 3.78
N ARG A 33 1.01 18.62 2.58
CA ARG A 33 0.20 18.92 1.39
C ARG A 33 -1.27 18.56 1.67
N TYR A 34 -2.16 19.51 1.38
CA TYR A 34 -3.61 19.37 1.47
C TYR A 34 -4.18 19.18 2.89
N VAL A 35 -3.39 19.35 3.97
CA VAL A 35 -3.85 19.09 5.36
C VAL A 35 -5.11 19.89 5.77
N ASN A 36 -5.32 21.06 5.18
CA ASN A 36 -6.50 21.90 5.43
C ASN A 36 -7.49 21.92 4.26
N ASP A 37 -7.31 21.05 3.25
CA ASP A 37 -8.20 21.00 2.09
C ASP A 37 -9.33 20.00 2.35
N PRO A 38 -10.59 20.43 2.43
CA PRO A 38 -11.73 19.54 2.69
C PRO A 38 -11.97 18.51 1.57
N ASN A 39 -11.37 18.71 0.38
CA ASN A 39 -11.48 17.76 -0.73
C ASN A 39 -10.54 16.57 -0.59
N TYR A 40 -9.64 16.58 0.41
CA TYR A 40 -8.68 15.53 0.65
C TYR A 40 -8.81 14.95 2.05
N THR A 41 -8.73 13.63 2.12
CA THR A 41 -8.58 12.87 3.37
C THR A 41 -7.17 12.29 3.42
N HIS A 42 -6.51 12.32 4.57
CA HIS A 42 -5.17 11.73 4.72
C HIS A 42 -5.26 10.35 5.34
N VAL A 43 -4.67 9.38 4.67
CA VAL A 43 -4.51 8.02 5.19
C VAL A 43 -3.04 7.80 5.57
N LEU A 44 -2.82 7.02 6.63
CA LEU A 44 -1.47 6.63 7.05
C LEU A 44 -1.09 5.34 6.33
N VAL A 45 0.02 5.38 5.61
CA VAL A 45 0.50 4.24 4.83
C VAL A 45 1.99 4.05 5.05
N GLU A 46 2.41 2.80 5.22
CA GLU A 46 3.83 2.47 5.24
C GLU A 46 4.42 2.46 3.82
N CYS A 47 5.56 3.11 3.67
CA CYS A 47 6.35 3.05 2.44
C CYS A 47 7.68 2.34 2.70
N GLU A 48 7.83 1.16 2.11
CA GLU A 48 9.02 0.32 2.22
C GLU A 48 10.29 1.00 1.67
N LEU A 49 10.16 1.86 0.65
CA LEU A 49 11.30 2.58 0.06
C LEU A 49 11.74 3.80 0.88
N CYS A 50 10.81 4.47 1.57
CA CYS A 50 11.14 5.54 2.51
C CYS A 50 11.55 5.00 3.89
N GLY A 51 11.24 3.74 4.21
CA GLY A 51 11.47 3.15 5.53
C GLY A 51 10.58 3.74 6.62
N GLY A 52 9.36 4.17 6.30
CA GLY A 52 8.51 4.88 7.26
C GLY A 52 7.04 5.00 6.90
N VAL A 53 6.23 5.39 7.89
CA VAL A 53 4.82 5.76 7.71
C VAL A 53 4.72 7.17 7.13
N ILE A 54 3.96 7.31 6.05
CA ILE A 54 3.68 8.56 5.36
C ILE A 54 2.19 8.94 5.48
N LYS A 55 1.91 10.24 5.41
CA LYS A 55 0.56 10.78 5.21
C LYS A 55 0.28 10.88 3.71
N MET A 56 -0.50 9.95 3.19
CA MET A 56 -0.93 9.96 1.79
C MET A 56 -2.22 10.79 1.65
N PRO A 57 -2.22 11.90 0.89
CA PRO A 57 -3.45 12.63 0.59
C PRO A 57 -4.29 11.86 -0.42
N VAL A 58 -5.59 11.74 -0.14
CA VAL A 58 -6.55 10.99 -0.95
C VAL A 58 -7.70 11.91 -1.34
N PRO A 59 -7.98 12.10 -2.64
CA PRO A 59 -9.14 12.85 -3.09
C PRO A 59 -10.45 12.19 -2.62
N THR A 60 -11.20 12.86 -1.74
CA THR A 60 -12.40 12.30 -1.09
C THR A 60 -13.45 11.88 -2.13
N ALA A 61 -13.69 12.73 -3.12
CA ALA A 61 -14.70 12.50 -4.16
C ALA A 61 -14.42 11.25 -5.02
N TYR A 62 -13.14 10.90 -5.24
CA TYR A 62 -12.77 9.73 -6.05
C TYR A 62 -13.03 8.42 -5.31
N VAL A 63 -12.88 8.42 -3.99
CA VAL A 63 -13.12 7.23 -3.16
C VAL A 63 -14.61 7.05 -2.91
N VAL A 64 -15.28 8.09 -2.41
CA VAL A 64 -16.70 8.02 -2.01
C VAL A 64 -17.62 7.72 -3.21
N ASN A 65 -17.35 8.33 -4.37
CA ASN A 65 -18.22 8.17 -5.55
C ASN A 65 -17.81 7.00 -6.47
N SER A 66 -16.79 6.22 -6.11
CA SER A 66 -16.35 5.10 -6.93
C SER A 66 -17.42 4.01 -7.00
N LYS A 67 -17.50 3.31 -8.13
CA LYS A 67 -18.30 2.08 -8.27
C LYS A 67 -17.53 0.83 -7.82
N LEU A 68 -16.22 0.96 -7.63
CA LEU A 68 -15.37 -0.15 -7.20
C LEU A 68 -15.48 -0.29 -5.67
N PRO A 69 -15.68 -1.51 -5.14
CA PRO A 69 -15.75 -1.72 -3.68
C PRO A 69 -14.42 -1.41 -2.99
N VAL A 70 -13.32 -1.46 -3.74
CA VAL A 70 -11.99 -1.09 -3.32
C VAL A 70 -11.36 -0.22 -4.41
N VAL A 71 -11.01 1.01 -4.06
CA VAL A 71 -10.58 2.07 -4.96
C VAL A 71 -9.05 2.16 -4.94
N PRO A 72 -8.38 1.93 -6.08
CA PRO A 72 -6.93 2.12 -6.19
C PRO A 72 -6.60 3.61 -6.34
N ILE A 73 -5.78 4.14 -5.44
CA ILE A 73 -5.26 5.51 -5.50
C ILE A 73 -3.73 5.45 -5.52
N THR A 74 -3.13 6.12 -6.49
CA THR A 74 -1.67 6.24 -6.60
C THR A 74 -1.21 7.61 -6.14
N TYR A 75 -0.18 7.65 -5.30
CA TYR A 75 0.46 8.87 -4.82
C TYR A 75 1.97 8.79 -4.99
N THR A 76 2.53 9.75 -5.74
CA THR A 76 3.98 9.87 -5.92
C THR A 76 4.56 10.78 -4.85
N HIS A 77 5.62 10.32 -4.19
CA HIS A 77 6.33 11.09 -3.18
C HIS A 77 7.84 10.79 -3.16
N GLY A 78 8.58 11.51 -2.32
CA GLY A 78 10.04 11.48 -2.26
C GLY A 78 10.69 12.73 -2.87
N GLN A 79 12.02 12.80 -2.76
CA GLN A 79 12.83 13.86 -3.39
C GLN A 79 13.12 13.49 -4.86
N PHE A 80 13.42 14.50 -5.68
CA PHE A 80 13.81 14.31 -7.09
C PHE A 80 14.96 13.30 -7.22
N GLY A 81 14.89 12.38 -8.20
CA GLY A 81 15.84 11.29 -8.38
C GLY A 81 15.62 10.05 -7.49
N ILE A 82 14.81 10.15 -6.43
CA ILE A 82 14.42 9.00 -5.57
C ILE A 82 12.90 8.90 -5.39
N ARG A 83 12.14 9.54 -6.28
CA ARG A 83 10.68 9.49 -6.23
C ARG A 83 10.18 8.08 -6.53
N HIS A 84 9.10 7.73 -5.85
CA HIS A 84 8.43 6.45 -6.04
C HIS A 84 6.94 6.61 -5.86
N ALA A 85 6.21 5.70 -6.50
CA ALA A 85 4.76 5.64 -6.47
C ALA A 85 4.31 4.70 -5.35
N LEU A 86 3.38 5.16 -4.54
CA LEU A 86 2.63 4.36 -3.59
C LEU A 86 1.23 4.13 -4.15
N LEU A 87 0.84 2.88 -4.32
CA LEU A 87 -0.52 2.47 -4.67
C LEU A 87 -1.23 1.95 -3.41
N ALA A 88 -2.25 2.67 -2.95
CA ALA A 88 -3.12 2.25 -1.86
C ALA A 88 -4.49 1.81 -2.41
N HIS A 89 -4.98 0.68 -1.93
CA HIS A 89 -6.31 0.17 -2.20
C HIS A 89 -7.19 0.51 -1.00
N LEU A 90 -8.13 1.44 -1.18
CA LEU A 90 -8.96 2.00 -0.13
C LEU A 90 -10.39 1.51 -0.26
N ASP A 91 -11.09 1.25 0.84
CA ASP A 91 -12.55 1.18 0.80
C ASP A 91 -13.19 2.58 0.93
N HIS A 92 -14.51 2.62 0.92
CA HIS A 92 -15.28 3.88 1.02
C HIS A 92 -15.15 4.59 2.38
N ASP A 93 -14.62 3.91 3.40
CA ASP A 93 -14.31 4.48 4.73
C ASP A 93 -12.83 4.89 4.83
N PHE A 94 -12.12 4.94 3.70
CA PHE A 94 -10.70 5.28 3.59
C PHE A 94 -9.77 4.32 4.36
N GLN A 95 -10.23 3.10 4.67
CA GLN A 95 -9.38 2.08 5.27
C GLN A 95 -8.46 1.47 4.22
N VAL A 96 -7.18 1.39 4.54
CA VAL A 96 -6.17 0.83 3.65
C VAL A 96 -6.27 -0.70 3.69
N ARG A 97 -6.68 -1.31 2.58
CA ARG A 97 -6.81 -2.76 2.44
C ARG A 97 -5.53 -3.41 1.91
N ARG A 98 -4.81 -2.71 1.03
CA ARG A 98 -3.54 -3.18 0.45
C ARG A 98 -2.70 -2.03 -0.03
N THR A 99 -1.38 -2.17 0.09
CA THR A 99 -0.41 -1.20 -0.41
C THR A 99 0.59 -1.89 -1.33
N ARG A 100 1.12 -1.12 -2.29
CA ARG A 100 2.27 -1.50 -3.11
C ARG A 100 3.13 -0.27 -3.33
N VAL A 101 4.45 -0.46 -3.36
CA VAL A 101 5.40 0.59 -3.70
C VAL A 101 6.10 0.22 -5.00
N SER A 102 6.28 1.19 -5.88
CA SER A 102 6.97 1.03 -7.17
C SER A 102 7.98 2.14 -7.38
N TYR A 103 9.17 1.79 -7.86
CA TYR A 103 10.15 2.76 -8.34
C TYR A 103 9.61 3.50 -9.57
N LEU A 104 9.96 4.78 -9.69
CA LEU A 104 9.73 5.54 -10.92
C LEU A 104 10.96 5.46 -11.81
N VAL A 105 10.74 5.28 -13.10
CA VAL A 105 11.75 5.49 -14.13
C VAL A 105 11.54 6.91 -14.65
N GLU A 106 12.43 7.82 -14.30
CA GLU A 106 12.44 9.19 -14.83
C GLU A 106 13.42 9.22 -16.02
N GLU A 107 12.95 9.62 -17.21
CA GLU A 107 13.77 9.80 -18.42
C GLU A 107 14.49 11.15 -18.44
#